data_AF-A0A524LHD0-F1
#
_entry.id   AF-A0A524LHD0-F1
#
_cell.length_a   1.000
_cell.length_b   1.000
_cell.length_c   1.000
_cell.angle_alpha   90.00
_cell.angle_beta   90.00
_cell.angle_gamma   90.00
#
_symmetry.space_group_name_H-M   'P 1'
#
loop_
_entity.id
_entity.type
_entity.pdbx_description
1 polymer ?
#
loop_
_entity_poly.entity_id
_entity_poly.type
_entity_poly.pdbx_seq_one_letter_code
_entity_poly.pdbx_strand_id
1 'polypeptide(L)' 'MSKHHTSSVFARVHHDIRRMLPAELEETYGIEIGDEIFDPAEMKSFPTIEAWADYVIEQEKADQTTFIKSGGKQYFDDEY' A
#
# COMPACT_ATOMS: atom_id res chain seq x y z
N MET A 1 -15.18 -6.92 20.42
CA MET A 1 -13.84 -7.10 19.83
C MET A 1 -14.00 -7.18 18.32
N SER A 2 -13.98 -6.04 17.63
CA SER A 2 -14.14 -6.02 16.16
C SER A 2 -12.77 -6.29 15.55
N LYS A 3 -12.64 -7.43 14.88
CA LYS A 3 -11.42 -7.85 14.18
C LYS A 3 -11.19 -6.86 13.04
N HIS A 4 -10.07 -6.14 13.09
CA HIS A 4 -9.65 -5.21 12.07
C HIS A 4 -9.63 -5.89 10.69
N HIS A 5 -10.52 -5.45 9.80
CA HIS A 5 -10.58 -5.88 8.40
C HIS A 5 -9.57 -5.08 7.56
N THR A 6 -8.37 -4.83 8.08
CA THR A 6 -7.32 -4.06 7.40
C THR A 6 -6.41 -4.95 6.53
N SER A 7 -6.76 -6.23 6.33
CA SER A 7 -5.91 -7.24 5.69
C SER A 7 -6.26 -7.53 4.22
N SER A 8 -6.98 -6.66 3.51
CA SER A 8 -7.48 -6.97 2.16
C SER A 8 -6.49 -6.69 1.04
N VAL A 9 -5.61 -5.69 1.16
CA VAL A 9 -4.68 -5.29 0.10
C VAL A 9 -3.28 -5.87 0.34
N PHE A 10 -2.81 -5.90 1.60
CA PHE A 10 -1.55 -6.54 2.01
C PHE A 10 -1.45 -8.00 1.57
N ALA A 11 -2.52 -8.77 1.77
CA ALA A 11 -2.57 -10.16 1.37
C ALA A 11 -2.57 -10.30 -0.15
N ARG A 12 -3.07 -9.30 -0.88
CA ARG A 12 -3.26 -9.33 -2.32
C ARG A 12 -1.95 -9.08 -3.07
N VAL A 13 -1.19 -8.03 -2.76
CA VAL A 13 0.06 -7.71 -3.48
C VAL A 13 1.08 -8.87 -3.40
N HIS A 14 1.39 -9.38 -2.20
CA HIS A 14 2.30 -10.52 -2.08
C HIS A 14 1.74 -11.83 -2.63
N HIS A 15 0.42 -12.03 -2.58
CA HIS A 15 -0.20 -13.20 -3.19
C HIS A 15 -0.10 -13.15 -4.71
N ASP A 16 -0.35 -11.98 -5.29
CA ASP A 16 -0.37 -11.73 -6.72
C ASP A 16 1.04 -11.87 -7.29
N ILE A 17 2.08 -11.33 -6.62
CA ILE A 17 3.49 -11.54 -7.01
C ILE A 17 3.87 -13.02 -7.10
N ARG A 18 3.29 -13.88 -6.25
CA ARG A 18 3.60 -15.32 -6.22
C ARG A 18 2.80 -16.14 -7.23
N ARG A 19 1.74 -15.57 -7.81
CA ARG A 19 0.72 -16.31 -8.57
C ARG A 19 0.54 -15.81 -9.99
N MET A 20 0.84 -14.55 -10.24
CA MET A 20 0.68 -13.87 -11.53
C MET A 20 2.00 -13.86 -12.30
N LEU A 21 1.89 -13.79 -13.62
CA LEU A 21 3.02 -13.57 -14.50
C LEU A 21 3.47 -12.09 -14.45
N PRO A 22 4.73 -11.79 -14.76
CA PRO A 22 5.23 -10.41 -14.78
C PRO A 22 4.35 -9.45 -15.59
N ALA A 23 3.95 -9.83 -16.80
CA ALA A 23 3.09 -8.99 -17.63
C ALA A 23 1.71 -8.69 -17.00
N GLU A 24 1.15 -9.64 -16.24
CA GLU A 24 -0.11 -9.43 -15.52
C GLU A 24 0.08 -8.47 -14.33
N LEU A 25 1.25 -8.51 -13.68
CA LEU A 25 1.61 -7.57 -12.62
C LEU A 25 1.80 -6.15 -13.17
N GLU A 26 2.49 -6.02 -14.30
CA GLU A 26 2.64 -4.75 -15.03
C GLU A 26 1.28 -4.14 -15.37
N GLU A 27 0.35 -4.93 -15.92
CA GLU A 27 -1.00 -4.47 -16.25
C GLU A 27 -1.82 -4.12 -15.00
N THR A 28 -1.77 -4.97 -13.96
CA THR A 28 -2.58 -4.82 -12.75
C THR A 28 -2.15 -3.61 -11.91
N TYR A 29 -0.84 -3.39 -11.79
CA TYR A 29 -0.26 -2.38 -10.92
C TYR A 29 0.30 -1.17 -11.67
N GLY A 30 0.34 -1.22 -13.00
CA GLY A 30 0.87 -0.13 -13.82
C GLY A 30 2.38 0.06 -13.66
N ILE A 31 3.10 -0.99 -13.26
CA ILE A 31 4.55 -0.99 -13.08
C ILE A 31 5.26 -1.51 -14.33
N GLU A 32 6.56 -1.25 -14.44
CA GLU A 32 7.41 -1.80 -15.49
C GLU A 32 8.44 -2.76 -14.84
N ILE A 33 8.50 -4.00 -15.31
CA ILE A 33 9.36 -5.07 -14.78
C ILE A 33 10.49 -5.34 -15.78
N GLY A 34 11.66 -4.77 -15.51
CA GLY A 34 12.89 -4.98 -16.27
C GLY A 34 14.01 -5.56 -15.42
N ASP A 35 15.23 -5.02 -15.57
CA ASP A 35 16.34 -5.28 -14.65
C ASP A 35 16.07 -4.71 -13.25
N GLU A 36 15.25 -3.67 -13.19
CA GLU A 36 14.69 -3.06 -11.98
C GLU A 36 13.17 -2.88 -12.17
N ILE A 37 12.44 -2.71 -11.07
CA ILE A 37 11.01 -2.41 -11.08
C ILE A 37 10.82 -0.91 -11.06
N PHE A 38 10.17 -0.35 -12.07
CA PHE A 38 9.82 1.06 -12.08
C PHE A 38 8.33 1.22 -11.79
N ASP A 39 7.99 2.07 -10.82
CA ASP A 39 6.64 2.50 -10.51
C ASP A 39 6.43 3.92 -11.04
N PRO A 40 5.70 4.10 -12.16
CA PRO A 40 5.42 5.41 -12.74
C PRO A 40 4.50 6.28 -11.89
N ALA A 41 3.64 5.69 -11.04
CA ALA A 41 2.74 6.45 -10.18
C ALA A 41 3.52 7.19 -9.10
N GLU A 42 4.55 6.53 -8.56
CA GLU A 42 5.43 7.05 -7.52
C GLU A 42 6.71 7.69 -8.08
N MET A 43 6.95 7.57 -9.40
CA MET A 43 8.17 7.99 -10.09
C MET A 43 9.43 7.43 -9.42
N LYS A 44 9.40 6.15 -9.07
CA LYS A 44 10.44 5.50 -8.25
C LYS A 44 10.82 4.13 -8.79
N SER A 45 12.11 3.83 -8.74
CA SER A 45 12.65 2.51 -9.08
C SER A 45 12.96 1.70 -7.82
N PHE A 46 12.78 0.38 -7.92
CA PHE A 46 13.04 -0.60 -6.89
C PHE A 46 13.90 -1.73 -7.46
N PRO A 47 14.84 -2.27 -6.67
CA PRO A 47 15.75 -3.30 -7.15
C PRO A 47 15.05 -4.65 -7.41
N THR A 48 13.94 -4.92 -6.72
CA THR A 48 13.15 -6.14 -6.90
C THR A 48 11.66 -5.88 -6.70
N ILE A 49 10.82 -6.81 -7.16
CA ILE A 49 9.36 -6.76 -7.02
C ILE A 49 8.94 -6.86 -5.55
N GLU A 50 9.70 -7.58 -4.71
CA GLU A 50 9.46 -7.64 -3.27
C GLU A 50 9.75 -6.30 -2.59
N ALA A 51 10.83 -5.62 -2.98
CA ALA A 51 11.15 -4.30 -2.43
C ALA A 51 10.09 -3.24 -2.81
N TRP A 52 9.55 -3.32 -4.03
CA TRP A 52 8.40 -2.51 -4.44
C TRP A 52 7.15 -2.85 -3.62
N ALA A 53 6.84 -4.14 -3.45
CA ALA A 53 5.68 -4.59 -2.68
C ALA A 53 5.72 -4.12 -1.22
N ASP A 54 6.88 -4.25 -0.57
CA ASP A 54 7.10 -3.80 0.80
C ASP A 54 6.86 -2.28 0.91
N TYR A 55 7.30 -1.49 -0.07
CA TYR A 55 7.06 -0.06 -0.12
C TYR A 55 5.58 0.30 -0.25
N VAL A 56 4.85 -0.33 -1.18
CA VAL A 56 3.40 -0.10 -1.37
C VAL A 56 2.64 -0.41 -0.08
N ILE A 57 3.03 -1.50 0.58
CA ILE A 57 2.47 -1.93 1.87
C ILE A 57 2.76 -0.90 2.98
N GLU A 58 3.96 -0.32 3.02
CA GLU A 58 4.30 0.71 4.00
C GLU A 58 3.52 2.01 3.79
N GLN A 59 3.33 2.44 2.53
CA GLN A 59 2.53 3.62 2.20
C GLN A 59 1.07 3.46 2.65
N GLU A 60 0.45 2.32 2.35
CA GLU A 60 -0.94 2.08 2.80
C GLU A 60 -1.08 2.05 4.32
N LYS A 61 -0.09 1.50 5.05
CA LYS A 61 -0.10 1.55 6.52
C LYS A 61 -0.01 2.99 7.02
N ALA A 62 0.84 3.80 6.41
CA ALA A 62 0.97 5.22 6.75
C ALA A 62 -0.36 5.95 6.50
N ASP A 63 -1.00 5.73 5.35
CA ASP A 63 -2.30 6.32 5.03
C ASP A 63 -3.38 5.89 6.02
N GLN A 64 -3.53 4.59 6.29
CA GLN A 64 -4.51 4.09 7.27
C GLN A 64 -4.32 4.73 8.64
N THR A 65 -3.08 4.91 9.11
CA THR A 65 -2.83 5.59 10.40
C THR A 65 -3.14 7.08 10.38
N THR A 66 -3.01 7.74 9.22
CA THR A 66 -3.28 9.17 9.05
C THR A 66 -4.79 9.44 9.00
N PHE A 67 -5.56 8.59 8.31
CA PHE A 67 -7.03 8.69 8.26
C PHE A 67 -7.70 8.42 9.61
N ILE A 68 -7.15 7.54 10.45
CA ILE A 68 -7.69 7.27 11.80
C ILE A 68 -7.57 8.50 12.73
N LYS A 69 -6.56 9.36 12.53
CA LYS A 69 -6.38 10.57 13.36
C LYS A 69 -7.37 11.70 13.02
N SER A 70 -7.94 11.73 11.83
CA SER A 70 -8.88 12.79 11.41
C SER A 70 -10.31 12.58 11.90
N GLY A 71 -10.62 11.40 12.48
CA GLY A 71 -11.93 11.08 13.08
C GLY A 71 -12.00 11.26 14.61
N GLY A 72 -10.95 11.81 15.22
CA GLY A 72 -10.96 12.14 16.64
C GLY A 72 -11.82 13.37 16.89
N LYS A 73 -12.97 13.17 17.55
CA LYS A 73 -13.84 14.23 18.09
C LYS A 73 -13.03 15.44 18.54
N GLN A 74 -13.23 16.59 17.89
CA GLN A 74 -13.00 17.88 18.55
C GLN A 74 -13.97 17.91 19.74
N TYR A 75 -13.46 17.59 20.92
CA TYR A 75 -14.07 18.08 22.15
C TYR A 75 -13.90 19.60 22.06
N PHE A 76 -15.00 20.31 21.87
CA PHE A 76 -15.06 21.71 22.26
C PHE A 76 -14.78 21.70 23.76
N ASP A 77 -13.60 22.16 24.17
CA ASP A 77 -13.41 22.63 25.54
C ASP A 77 -14.33 23.84 25.69
N ASP A 78 -15.52 23.58 26.21
CA ASP A 78 -16.25 24.56 27.02
C ASP A 78 -15.40 24.77 28.29
N GLU A 79 -14.40 25.66 28.21
CA GLU A 79 -13.78 26.25 29.40
C GLU A 79 -14.26 27.70 29.56
N TYR A 80 -15.20 27.84 30.51
CA TYR A 80 -15.52 28.99 31.40
C TYR A 80 -15.87 30.37 30.82
#